data_AF-A0A536BC78-F1
#
_entry.id   AF-A0A536BC78-F1
#
_cell.length_a   1.000
_cell.length_b   1.000
_cell.length_c   1.000
_cell.angle_alpha   90.00
_cell.angle_beta   90.00
_cell.angle_gamma   90.00
#
_symmetry.space_group_name_H-M   'P 1'
#
loop_
_entity.id
_entity.type
_entity.pdbx_description
1 polymer ?
#
loop_
_entity_poly.entity_id
_entity_poly.type
_entity_poly.pdbx_seq_one_letter_code
_entity_poly.pdbx_strand_id
1 'polypeptide(L)'
;MSRRIPASARARAFGAAVVVLVVVTGAALAATRPWERAPACPQVVNNPSWSVARRWDEALLDAIRRALPNPPVHARNLFHLSVAMWDAWAAYDATASGYVFKEKLQAGDVSAARNEAISYAAYRVLTARFIKAVGADKSLGEFDDLMDSFCLPIATTATDGDSPAAVGNRIAKGLLDRVKTDGSNEANGYADPDYKPLNPPLVVAKAGITLTDPNRWQPLQLEHMISQNGIAVTNGVQQAVGPQWGHVTPFALPAGGASGAPIDPGPPPRLGDAATDATYKAQAVDVVRDSSLLDASSDVTIDISPRAIGANALGSNDGHGHAVNPATAGSYASEIVRQGDFYRAIAEFWADGPSSETPPGHWNVIANAASDQLAPDLRIGGSGPVVDRLQWDVKMYLALNGAVHDAAIAAWGLKGRYDGIRPISMIRYLASLGQSSDPSRPSYNKEGIPLVPGLIELITDTRIGSPMAGLAGHEGEIALRAWQGNP
;
A
#
# COMPACT_ATOMS: atom_id res chain seq x y z
N MET A 1 -46.44 -9.87 69.81
CA MET A 1 -47.63 -10.50 69.20
C MET A 1 -48.52 -9.39 68.66
N SER A 2 -48.98 -9.53 67.42
CA SER A 2 -50.21 -8.91 66.91
C SER A 2 -50.29 -7.37 66.83
N ARG A 3 -50.95 -6.91 65.79
CA ARG A 3 -51.31 -5.51 65.52
C ARG A 3 -52.23 -4.94 66.61
N ARG A 4 -52.08 -3.66 66.94
CA ARG A 4 -53.04 -2.53 66.70
C ARG A 4 -52.88 -1.39 67.73
N ILE A 5 -52.73 -0.16 67.21
CA ILE A 5 -53.43 1.15 67.48
C ILE A 5 -54.14 1.27 68.86
N PRO A 6 -54.20 2.42 69.60
CA PRO A 6 -54.19 3.84 69.17
C PRO A 6 -53.41 4.76 70.19
N ALA A 7 -53.44 6.10 70.26
CA ALA A 7 -54.31 7.16 69.76
C ALA A 7 -53.57 8.52 69.83
N SER A 8 -54.06 9.46 69.01
CA SER A 8 -54.15 10.94 69.18
C SER A 8 -53.40 11.64 70.33
N ALA A 9 -52.94 12.88 70.22
CA ALA A 9 -52.89 13.91 69.18
C ALA A 9 -52.33 15.15 69.90
N ARG A 10 -51.59 15.99 69.18
CA ARG A 10 -51.53 17.47 69.23
C ARG A 10 -50.12 17.91 68.85
N ALA A 11 -49.90 18.39 67.63
CA ALA A 11 -50.34 19.67 67.07
C ALA A 11 -49.22 20.72 67.21
N ARG A 12 -48.64 21.06 66.05
CA ARG A 12 -48.41 22.41 65.48
C ARG A 12 -47.18 22.32 64.57
N ALA A 13 -47.37 22.27 63.25
CA ALA A 13 -47.49 23.44 62.35
C ALA A 13 -46.13 24.16 62.21
N PHE A 14 -45.61 24.53 61.06
CA PHE A 14 -45.98 24.38 59.65
C PHE A 14 -44.67 24.79 58.92
N GLY A 15 -44.18 23.97 58.00
CA GLY A 15 -43.02 24.31 57.17
C GLY A 15 -43.26 23.72 55.79
N ALA A 16 -44.01 24.42 54.97
CA ALA A 16 -44.26 24.02 53.59
C ALA A 16 -42.98 24.26 52.77
N ALA A 17 -42.28 23.19 52.45
CA ALA A 17 -41.20 23.22 51.46
C ALA A 17 -41.83 23.30 50.05
N VAL A 18 -41.72 24.46 49.42
CA VAL A 18 -42.00 24.64 48.00
C VAL A 18 -40.80 24.10 47.23
N VAL A 19 -40.97 22.94 46.61
CA VAL A 19 -40.03 22.40 45.62
C VAL A 19 -40.28 23.11 44.30
N VAL A 20 -39.40 24.04 43.92
CA VAL A 20 -39.38 24.62 42.58
C VAL A 20 -38.63 23.65 41.67
N LEU A 21 -39.37 22.93 40.82
CA LEU A 21 -38.82 22.13 39.74
C LEU A 21 -38.50 23.08 38.57
N VAL A 22 -37.23 23.46 38.40
CA VAL A 22 -36.79 24.21 37.21
C VAL A 22 -36.52 23.20 36.09
N VAL A 23 -37.46 23.08 35.16
CA VAL A 23 -37.23 22.44 33.86
C VAL A 23 -36.60 23.49 32.95
N VAL A 24 -35.28 23.39 32.73
CA VAL A 24 -34.60 24.19 31.70
C VAL A 24 -34.74 23.46 30.38
N THR A 25 -35.75 23.79 29.59
CA THR A 25 -35.79 23.51 28.16
C THR A 25 -34.90 24.54 27.45
N GLY A 26 -33.61 24.25 27.36
CA GLY A 26 -32.66 25.05 26.60
C GLY A 26 -32.79 24.80 25.10
N ALA A 27 -33.84 25.36 24.47
CA ALA A 27 -33.80 25.62 23.03
C ALA A 27 -32.97 26.90 22.83
N ALA A 28 -31.67 26.74 22.61
CA ALA A 28 -30.82 27.84 22.15
C ALA A 28 -31.21 28.17 20.70
N LEU A 29 -32.21 29.04 20.53
CA LEU A 29 -32.42 29.77 19.29
C LEU A 29 -31.22 30.71 19.13
N ALA A 30 -30.21 30.27 18.39
CA ALA A 30 -29.18 31.15 17.88
C ALA A 30 -29.87 32.19 16.98
N ALA A 31 -30.13 33.37 17.52
CA ALA A 31 -30.59 34.52 16.75
C ALA A 31 -29.42 34.98 15.87
N THR A 32 -29.32 34.41 14.67
CA THR A 32 -28.40 34.93 13.64
C THR A 32 -28.86 36.33 13.29
N ARG A 33 -27.96 37.31 13.45
CA ARG A 33 -28.29 38.70 13.13
C ARG A 33 -28.42 38.81 11.61
N PRO A 34 -29.46 39.46 11.06
CA PRO A 34 -29.68 39.54 9.60
C PRO A 34 -28.55 40.21 8.80
N TRP A 35 -27.57 40.80 9.48
CA TRP A 35 -26.44 41.53 8.92
C TRP A 35 -25.08 40.84 9.16
N GLU A 36 -25.03 39.74 9.91
CA GLU A 36 -23.84 38.89 9.93
C GLU A 36 -23.75 38.20 8.56
N ARG A 37 -22.75 38.58 7.76
CA ARG A 37 -22.40 37.80 6.57
C ARG A 37 -22.16 36.37 7.02
N ALA A 38 -22.82 35.42 6.36
CA ALA A 38 -22.48 34.01 6.53
C ALA A 38 -20.95 33.87 6.47
N PRO A 39 -20.33 33.05 7.34
CA PRO A 39 -18.90 32.81 7.29
C PRO A 39 -18.51 32.53 5.84
N ALA A 40 -17.63 33.36 5.27
CA ALA A 40 -17.17 33.15 3.92
C ALA A 40 -16.44 31.81 3.87
N CYS A 41 -16.70 31.03 2.83
CA CYS A 41 -16.08 29.72 2.71
C CYS A 41 -14.56 29.85 2.78
N PRO A 42 -13.86 29.05 3.63
CA PRO A 42 -12.41 29.06 3.66
C PRO A 42 -11.91 28.83 2.23
N GLN A 43 -11.10 29.76 1.73
CA GLN A 43 -10.56 29.59 0.38
C GLN A 43 -9.52 28.48 0.42
N VAL A 44 -9.56 27.60 -0.58
CA VAL A 44 -8.52 26.58 -0.73
C VAL A 44 -7.25 27.26 -1.24
N VAL A 45 -6.36 27.64 -0.31
CA VAL A 45 -5.20 28.49 -0.61
C VAL A 45 -4.07 27.72 -1.31
N ASN A 46 -4.01 26.40 -1.11
CA ASN A 46 -2.94 25.55 -1.65
C ASN A 46 -3.38 24.83 -2.94
N ASN A 47 -2.55 24.97 -3.98
CA ASN A 47 -2.70 24.35 -5.30
C ASN A 47 -4.09 24.59 -5.92
N PRO A 48 -4.43 25.85 -6.29
CA PRO A 48 -5.76 26.18 -6.82
C PRO A 48 -6.09 25.49 -8.16
N SER A 49 -5.09 24.97 -8.87
CA SER A 49 -5.26 24.22 -10.12
C SER A 49 -5.72 22.77 -9.91
N TRP A 50 -5.66 22.24 -8.69
CA TRP A 50 -6.10 20.88 -8.40
C TRP A 50 -7.62 20.74 -8.46
N SER A 51 -8.09 19.70 -9.14
CA SER A 51 -9.50 19.30 -9.07
C SER A 51 -9.86 18.80 -7.67
N VAL A 52 -11.17 18.69 -7.41
CA VAL A 52 -11.64 18.04 -6.17
C VAL A 52 -11.16 16.58 -6.07
N ALA A 53 -11.02 15.87 -7.20
CA ALA A 53 -10.57 14.48 -7.21
C ALA A 53 -9.11 14.38 -6.78
N ARG A 54 -8.24 15.26 -7.29
CA ARG A 54 -6.84 15.35 -6.86
C ARG A 54 -6.71 15.65 -5.37
N ARG A 55 -7.59 16.49 -4.82
CA ARG A 55 -7.55 16.82 -3.37
C ARG A 55 -7.89 15.62 -2.49
N TRP A 56 -8.89 14.83 -2.88
CA TRP A 56 -9.24 13.59 -2.16
C TRP A 56 -8.20 12.49 -2.35
N ASP A 57 -7.56 12.40 -3.53
CA ASP A 57 -6.42 11.52 -3.76
C ASP A 57 -5.25 11.88 -2.83
N GLU A 58 -4.85 13.14 -2.77
CA GLU A 58 -3.77 13.61 -1.88
C GLU A 58 -4.09 13.32 -0.41
N ALA A 59 -5.33 13.58 0.05
CA ALA A 59 -5.74 13.25 1.41
C ALA A 59 -5.69 11.74 1.70
N LEU A 60 -6.03 10.89 0.72
CA LEU A 60 -5.88 9.44 0.86
C LEU A 60 -4.39 9.03 0.89
N LEU A 61 -3.54 9.60 0.05
CA LEU A 61 -2.10 9.36 0.09
C LEU A 61 -1.51 9.72 1.45
N ASP A 62 -1.91 10.88 1.98
CA ASP A 62 -1.53 11.33 3.32
C ASP A 62 -2.01 10.39 4.42
N ALA A 63 -3.23 9.88 4.31
CA ALA A 63 -3.76 8.87 5.22
C ALA A 63 -3.00 7.54 5.14
N ILE A 64 -2.55 7.13 3.95
CA ILE A 64 -1.71 5.94 3.78
C ILE A 64 -0.32 6.15 4.41
N ARG A 65 0.29 7.33 4.23
CA ARG A 65 1.57 7.68 4.91
C ARG A 65 1.48 7.52 6.42
N ARG A 66 0.31 7.78 7.00
CA ARG A 66 0.05 7.68 8.45
C ARG A 66 -0.31 6.26 8.92
N ALA A 67 -0.88 5.42 8.06
CA ALA A 67 -1.41 4.11 8.41
C ALA A 67 -0.36 3.00 8.39
N LEU A 68 -0.59 1.90 9.11
CA LEU A 68 0.30 0.73 9.02
C LEU A 68 0.35 0.21 7.57
N PRO A 69 1.54 -0.13 7.02
CA PRO A 69 1.67 -0.61 5.65
C PRO A 69 0.91 -1.90 5.43
N ASN A 70 -0.03 -1.86 4.50
CA ASN A 70 -0.78 -3.01 4.05
C ASN A 70 -1.06 -2.83 2.55
N PRO A 71 -0.10 -3.14 1.67
CA PRO A 71 -0.20 -2.87 0.25
C PRO A 71 -1.51 -3.36 -0.41
N PRO A 72 -2.01 -4.57 -0.14
CA PRO A 72 -3.26 -5.01 -0.78
C PRO A 72 -4.48 -4.23 -0.29
N VAL A 73 -4.54 -3.85 1.00
CA VAL A 73 -5.61 -2.98 1.53
C VAL A 73 -5.51 -1.56 0.98
N HIS A 74 -4.31 -1.00 0.86
CA HIS A 74 -4.09 0.35 0.34
C HIS A 74 -4.45 0.45 -1.15
N ALA A 75 -4.07 -0.54 -1.96
CA ALA A 75 -4.52 -0.67 -3.35
C ALA A 75 -6.05 -0.69 -3.47
N ARG A 76 -6.71 -1.47 -2.60
CA ARG A 76 -8.18 -1.54 -2.54
C ARG A 76 -8.81 -0.21 -2.11
N ASN A 77 -8.20 0.52 -1.19
CA ASN A 77 -8.69 1.83 -0.74
C ASN A 77 -8.59 2.89 -1.85
N LEU A 78 -7.45 2.94 -2.56
CA LEU A 78 -7.24 3.79 -3.74
C LEU A 78 -8.28 3.51 -4.83
N PHE A 79 -8.54 2.23 -5.12
CA PHE A 79 -9.57 1.84 -6.09
C PHE A 79 -10.97 2.26 -5.64
N HIS A 80 -11.32 2.05 -4.38
CA HIS A 80 -12.64 2.43 -3.85
C HIS A 80 -12.89 3.93 -3.85
N LEU A 81 -11.87 4.74 -3.51
CA LEU A 81 -11.96 6.18 -3.69
C LEU A 81 -12.21 6.51 -5.17
N SER A 82 -11.45 5.91 -6.07
CA SER A 82 -11.57 6.14 -7.52
C SER A 82 -12.95 5.79 -8.06
N VAL A 83 -13.55 4.68 -7.61
CA VAL A 83 -14.92 4.30 -7.93
C VAL A 83 -15.92 5.33 -7.42
N ALA A 84 -15.78 5.78 -6.17
CA ALA A 84 -16.67 6.78 -5.59
C ALA A 84 -16.64 8.10 -6.38
N MET A 85 -15.45 8.54 -6.79
CA MET A 85 -15.27 9.75 -7.59
C MET A 85 -15.78 9.58 -9.03
N TRP A 86 -15.49 8.44 -9.66
CA TRP A 86 -15.97 8.10 -11.01
C TRP A 86 -17.48 8.05 -11.06
N ASP A 87 -18.12 7.36 -10.12
CA ASP A 87 -19.58 7.19 -10.09
C ASP A 87 -20.28 8.53 -9.90
N ALA A 88 -19.74 9.42 -9.06
CA ALA A 88 -20.25 10.77 -8.86
C ALA A 88 -20.07 11.64 -10.11
N TRP A 89 -18.93 11.53 -10.80
CA TRP A 89 -18.71 12.23 -12.07
C TRP A 89 -19.64 11.73 -13.18
N ALA A 90 -19.78 10.41 -13.29
CA ALA A 90 -20.57 9.71 -14.29
C ALA A 90 -22.08 9.90 -14.08
N ALA A 91 -22.55 10.10 -12.85
CA ALA A 91 -23.95 10.40 -12.54
C ALA A 91 -24.49 11.59 -13.34
N TYR A 92 -23.65 12.59 -13.62
CA TYR A 92 -23.99 13.80 -14.38
C TYR A 92 -23.44 13.80 -15.82
N ASP A 93 -22.86 12.69 -16.28
CA ASP A 93 -22.44 12.51 -17.68
C ASP A 93 -23.53 11.80 -18.49
N ALA A 94 -23.78 12.25 -19.71
CA ALA A 94 -24.83 11.69 -20.56
C ALA A 94 -24.57 10.24 -21.00
N THR A 95 -23.30 9.81 -21.07
CA THR A 95 -22.91 8.54 -21.73
C THR A 95 -22.10 7.60 -20.85
N ALA A 96 -21.31 8.12 -19.91
CA ALA A 96 -20.51 7.30 -19.01
C ALA A 96 -21.41 6.37 -18.19
N SER A 97 -20.91 5.23 -17.72
CA SER A 97 -21.65 4.39 -16.77
C SER A 97 -20.83 4.27 -15.50
N GLY A 98 -21.45 4.53 -14.35
CA GLY A 98 -20.80 4.28 -13.08
C GLY A 98 -20.62 2.77 -12.85
N TYR A 99 -19.64 2.46 -12.02
CA TYR A 99 -19.25 1.12 -11.64
C TYR A 99 -20.28 0.50 -10.67
N VAL A 100 -20.63 1.21 -9.59
CA VAL A 100 -21.66 0.81 -8.62
C VAL A 100 -22.98 1.55 -8.87
N PHE A 101 -22.90 2.87 -9.03
CA PHE A 101 -24.05 3.76 -9.17
C PHE A 101 -24.27 4.15 -10.63
N LYS A 102 -25.45 3.81 -11.18
CA LYS A 102 -25.73 3.93 -12.61
C LYS A 102 -26.83 4.95 -12.96
N GLU A 103 -27.44 5.57 -11.97
CA GLU A 103 -28.49 6.56 -12.20
C GLU A 103 -27.93 7.80 -12.90
N LYS A 104 -28.82 8.52 -13.60
CA LYS A 104 -28.48 9.72 -14.37
C LYS A 104 -29.22 10.92 -13.83
N LEU A 105 -28.46 11.95 -13.49
CA LEU A 105 -28.92 13.12 -12.78
C LEU A 105 -28.72 14.36 -13.65
N GLN A 106 -29.59 15.33 -13.45
CA GLN A 106 -29.52 16.64 -14.09
C GLN A 106 -29.22 17.69 -13.03
N ALA A 107 -28.39 18.67 -13.37
CA ALA A 107 -28.08 19.80 -12.51
C ALA A 107 -27.96 21.06 -13.36
N GLY A 108 -28.38 22.21 -12.81
CA GLY A 108 -28.20 23.50 -13.48
C GLY A 108 -26.71 23.87 -13.64
N ASP A 109 -25.89 23.51 -12.64
CA ASP A 109 -24.44 23.57 -12.70
C ASP A 109 -23.87 22.16 -12.47
N VAL A 110 -23.52 21.49 -13.56
CA VAL A 110 -22.95 20.13 -13.54
C VAL A 110 -21.57 20.10 -12.88
N SER A 111 -20.77 21.16 -13.01
CA SER A 111 -19.44 21.21 -12.41
C SER A 111 -19.53 21.29 -10.89
N ALA A 112 -20.40 22.17 -10.37
CA ALA A 112 -20.64 22.28 -8.94
C ALA A 112 -21.23 20.98 -8.37
N ALA A 113 -22.21 20.39 -9.06
CA ALA A 113 -22.83 19.13 -8.64
C ALA A 113 -21.81 17.97 -8.58
N ARG A 114 -20.93 17.85 -9.58
CA ARG A 114 -19.85 16.85 -9.55
C ARG A 114 -18.90 17.07 -8.37
N ASN A 115 -18.50 18.32 -8.11
CA ASN A 115 -17.59 18.62 -7.01
C ASN A 115 -18.17 18.25 -5.64
N GLU A 116 -19.45 18.59 -5.42
CA GLU A 116 -20.16 18.28 -4.18
C GLU A 116 -20.38 16.77 -4.01
N ALA A 117 -20.91 16.09 -5.05
CA ALA A 117 -21.18 14.65 -4.99
C ALA A 117 -19.90 13.83 -4.78
N ILE A 118 -18.81 14.18 -5.45
CA ILE A 118 -17.48 13.56 -5.26
C ILE A 118 -17.04 13.71 -3.81
N SER A 119 -17.18 14.91 -3.23
CA SER A 119 -16.69 15.17 -1.87
C SER A 119 -17.44 14.38 -0.81
N TYR A 120 -18.77 14.33 -0.88
CA TYR A 120 -19.53 13.47 0.02
C TYR A 120 -19.23 11.99 -0.19
N ALA A 121 -19.08 11.53 -1.44
CA ALA A 121 -18.76 10.13 -1.71
C ALA A 121 -17.38 9.74 -1.14
N ALA A 122 -16.36 10.55 -1.42
CA ALA A 122 -15.00 10.36 -0.93
C ALA A 122 -14.92 10.41 0.60
N TYR A 123 -15.49 11.45 1.23
CA TYR A 123 -15.51 11.61 2.68
C TYR A 123 -16.06 10.37 3.39
N ARG A 124 -17.21 9.85 2.94
CA ARG A 124 -17.87 8.69 3.57
C ARG A 124 -17.07 7.42 3.39
N VAL A 125 -16.49 7.20 2.20
CA VAL A 125 -15.66 6.02 1.93
C VAL A 125 -14.39 6.06 2.76
N LEU A 126 -13.64 7.17 2.73
CA LEU A 126 -12.36 7.29 3.43
C LEU A 126 -12.53 7.25 4.95
N THR A 127 -13.51 7.96 5.50
CA THR A 127 -13.82 7.88 6.93
C THR A 127 -14.11 6.45 7.36
N ALA A 128 -14.88 5.68 6.58
CA ALA A 128 -15.15 4.27 6.89
C ALA A 128 -13.88 3.40 6.86
N ARG A 129 -12.91 3.69 5.97
CA ARG A 129 -11.65 2.94 5.85
C ARG A 129 -10.66 3.24 6.97
N PHE A 130 -10.54 4.52 7.36
CA PHE A 130 -9.46 4.96 8.24
C PHE A 130 -9.85 5.12 9.70
N ILE A 131 -11.13 4.98 10.07
CA ILE A 131 -11.60 5.10 11.46
C ILE A 131 -10.89 4.17 12.47
N LYS A 132 -10.33 3.06 12.01
CA LYS A 132 -9.56 2.10 12.84
C LYS A 132 -8.07 2.05 12.49
N ALA A 133 -7.59 2.92 11.61
CA ALA A 133 -6.20 2.93 11.20
C ALA A 133 -5.29 3.55 12.28
N VAL A 134 -4.01 3.21 12.25
CA VAL A 134 -3.00 4.02 12.94
C VAL A 134 -2.99 5.41 12.31
N GLY A 135 -2.98 6.46 13.13
CA GLY A 135 -3.09 7.86 12.68
C GLY A 135 -4.50 8.31 12.27
N ALA A 136 -5.55 7.55 12.65
CA ALA A 136 -6.94 7.87 12.32
C ALA A 136 -7.35 9.29 12.72
N ASP A 137 -6.94 9.76 13.90
CA ASP A 137 -7.24 11.11 14.39
C ASP A 137 -6.80 12.20 13.40
N LYS A 138 -5.58 12.08 12.86
CA LYS A 138 -5.03 13.03 11.88
C LYS A 138 -5.72 12.90 10.53
N SER A 139 -5.91 11.68 10.04
CA SER A 139 -6.53 11.47 8.72
C SER A 139 -8.00 11.90 8.70
N LEU A 140 -8.76 11.59 9.75
CA LEU A 140 -10.16 12.04 9.85
C LEU A 140 -10.27 13.55 10.00
N GLY A 141 -9.36 14.18 10.78
CA GLY A 141 -9.29 15.63 10.89
C GLY A 141 -9.01 16.29 9.54
N GLU A 142 -8.08 15.76 8.75
CA GLU A 142 -7.83 16.25 7.39
C GLU A 142 -9.05 16.11 6.46
N PHE A 143 -9.79 15.00 6.56
CA PHE A 143 -11.00 14.81 5.76
C PHE A 143 -12.11 15.81 6.15
N ASP A 144 -12.24 16.10 7.45
CA ASP A 144 -13.16 17.11 7.96
C ASP A 144 -12.75 18.52 7.48
N ASP A 145 -11.46 18.88 7.60
CA ASP A 145 -10.91 20.15 7.11
C ASP A 145 -11.15 20.33 5.60
N LEU A 146 -11.02 19.25 4.82
CA LEU A 146 -11.25 19.29 3.38
C LEU A 146 -12.73 19.56 3.06
N MET A 147 -13.66 18.92 3.77
CA MET A 147 -15.10 19.18 3.64
C MET A 147 -15.46 20.62 4.03
N ASP A 148 -14.89 21.12 5.13
CA ASP A 148 -15.07 22.51 5.58
C ASP A 148 -14.53 23.51 4.56
N SER A 149 -13.41 23.20 3.90
CA SER A 149 -12.83 24.04 2.83
C SER A 149 -13.72 24.16 1.59
N PHE A 150 -14.66 23.23 1.40
CA PHE A 150 -15.67 23.25 0.34
C PHE A 150 -17.04 23.74 0.84
N CYS A 151 -17.17 24.10 2.12
CA CYS A 151 -18.44 24.45 2.76
C CYS A 151 -19.48 23.35 2.67
N LEU A 152 -19.05 22.10 2.84
CA LEU A 152 -19.90 20.92 2.80
C LEU A 152 -20.07 20.38 4.22
N PRO A 153 -21.23 20.59 4.89
CA PRO A 153 -21.42 20.13 6.25
C PRO A 153 -21.34 18.60 6.34
N ILE A 154 -20.39 18.09 7.11
CA ILE A 154 -20.21 16.63 7.32
C ILE A 154 -21.43 15.95 7.95
N ALA A 155 -22.30 16.73 8.61
CA ALA A 155 -23.58 16.27 9.17
C ALA A 155 -24.63 15.92 8.10
N THR A 156 -24.43 16.31 6.83
CA THR A 156 -25.34 16.00 5.72
C THR A 156 -25.20 14.54 5.30
N THR A 157 -26.06 13.67 5.83
CA THR A 157 -26.00 12.20 5.62
C THR A 157 -27.16 11.63 4.81
N ALA A 158 -28.10 12.48 4.39
CA ALA A 158 -29.26 12.08 3.59
C ALA A 158 -28.81 11.32 2.33
N THR A 159 -29.58 10.31 1.93
CA THR A 159 -29.34 9.50 0.72
C THR A 159 -30.51 9.56 -0.26
N ASP A 160 -31.62 10.16 0.16
CA ASP A 160 -32.85 10.38 -0.56
C ASP A 160 -32.82 11.69 -1.34
N GLY A 161 -33.50 11.70 -2.50
CA GLY A 161 -33.52 12.83 -3.42
C GLY A 161 -32.29 12.94 -4.33
N ASP A 162 -32.29 13.98 -5.15
CA ASP A 162 -31.34 14.15 -6.27
C ASP A 162 -30.31 15.27 -5.99
N SER A 163 -30.21 15.75 -4.75
CA SER A 163 -29.16 16.70 -4.40
C SER A 163 -27.79 16.06 -4.55
N PRO A 164 -26.75 16.80 -4.96
CA PRO A 164 -25.42 16.23 -5.13
C PRO A 164 -24.89 15.59 -3.84
N ALA A 165 -25.15 16.18 -2.67
CA ALA A 165 -24.88 15.56 -1.39
C ALA A 165 -25.57 14.19 -1.21
N ALA A 166 -26.86 14.09 -1.52
CA ALA A 166 -27.60 12.84 -1.41
C ALA A 166 -27.07 11.76 -2.37
N VAL A 167 -26.73 12.16 -3.60
CA VAL A 167 -26.11 11.30 -4.61
C VAL A 167 -24.76 10.78 -4.11
N GLY A 168 -23.88 11.66 -3.62
CA GLY A 168 -22.57 11.29 -3.08
C GLY A 168 -22.66 10.32 -1.91
N ASN A 169 -23.55 10.60 -0.94
CA ASN A 169 -23.80 9.70 0.19
C ASN A 169 -24.35 8.34 -0.27
N ARG A 170 -25.23 8.30 -1.29
CA ARG A 170 -25.79 7.05 -1.83
C ARG A 170 -24.73 6.22 -2.55
N ILE A 171 -23.84 6.86 -3.31
CA ILE A 171 -22.69 6.21 -3.95
C ILE A 171 -21.81 5.55 -2.89
N ALA A 172 -21.40 6.30 -1.86
CA ALA A 172 -20.56 5.77 -0.79
C ALA A 172 -21.24 4.60 -0.06
N LYS A 173 -22.54 4.74 0.25
CA LYS A 173 -23.31 3.66 0.88
C LYS A 173 -23.34 2.41 -0.01
N GLY A 174 -23.66 2.57 -1.29
CA GLY A 174 -23.71 1.46 -2.25
C GLY A 174 -22.37 0.74 -2.39
N LEU A 175 -21.27 1.50 -2.47
CA LEU A 175 -19.93 0.95 -2.53
C LEU A 175 -19.57 0.21 -1.24
N LEU A 176 -19.75 0.83 -0.07
CA LEU A 176 -19.44 0.23 1.23
C LEU A 176 -20.29 -1.02 1.52
N ASP A 177 -21.54 -1.05 1.04
CA ASP A 177 -22.38 -2.25 1.17
C ASP A 177 -21.92 -3.37 0.25
N ARG A 178 -21.58 -3.06 -1.01
CA ARG A 178 -21.11 -4.04 -2.00
C ARG A 178 -19.83 -4.75 -1.56
N VAL A 179 -18.92 -4.03 -0.92
CA VAL A 179 -17.56 -4.52 -0.63
C VAL A 179 -17.43 -5.22 0.71
N LYS A 180 -18.52 -5.36 1.49
CA LYS A 180 -18.54 -6.14 2.74
C LYS A 180 -18.26 -7.63 2.52
N THR A 181 -18.63 -8.14 1.34
CA THR A 181 -18.53 -9.56 0.99
C THR A 181 -17.63 -9.76 -0.23
N ASP A 182 -16.69 -8.84 -0.46
CA ASP A 182 -15.82 -8.90 -1.63
C ASP A 182 -14.69 -9.93 -1.52
N GLY A 183 -14.55 -10.63 -0.40
CA GLY A 183 -13.46 -11.59 -0.15
C GLY A 183 -12.29 -11.03 0.67
N SER A 184 -12.27 -9.73 0.99
CA SER A 184 -11.17 -9.10 1.75
C SER A 184 -11.17 -9.43 3.24
N ASN A 185 -12.29 -9.91 3.78
CA ASN A 185 -12.51 -10.13 5.21
C ASN A 185 -12.32 -8.87 6.09
N GLU A 186 -12.70 -7.71 5.56
CA GLU A 186 -12.54 -6.41 6.22
C GLU A 186 -13.14 -6.34 7.62
N ALA A 187 -14.32 -6.95 7.85
CA ALA A 187 -14.98 -6.94 9.15
C ALA A 187 -14.13 -7.57 10.27
N ASN A 188 -13.21 -8.48 9.90
CA ASN A 188 -12.30 -9.16 10.80
C ASN A 188 -10.84 -8.68 10.64
N GLY A 189 -10.66 -7.44 10.15
CA GLY A 189 -9.33 -6.83 10.03
C GLY A 189 -8.47 -7.44 8.94
N TYR A 190 -9.08 -7.96 7.87
CA TYR A 190 -8.39 -8.55 6.71
C TYR A 190 -7.59 -9.82 7.02
N ALA A 191 -7.87 -10.47 8.16
CA ALA A 191 -7.17 -11.68 8.56
C ALA A 191 -7.52 -12.88 7.67
N ASP A 192 -6.56 -13.80 7.55
CA ASP A 192 -6.80 -15.17 7.13
C ASP A 192 -6.63 -16.09 8.34
N PRO A 193 -7.71 -16.61 8.93
CA PRO A 193 -7.63 -17.44 10.13
C PRO A 193 -7.05 -18.84 9.87
N ASP A 194 -7.07 -19.29 8.61
CA ASP A 194 -6.65 -20.64 8.23
C ASP A 194 -5.15 -20.70 7.90
N TYR A 195 -4.57 -19.57 7.49
CA TYR A 195 -3.14 -19.49 7.20
C TYR A 195 -2.27 -19.51 8.47
N LYS A 196 -1.28 -20.39 8.48
CA LYS A 196 -0.18 -20.41 9.45
C LYS A 196 1.14 -20.71 8.72
N PRO A 197 2.22 -19.96 8.98
CA PRO A 197 3.51 -20.25 8.37
C PRO A 197 3.98 -21.63 8.80
N LEU A 198 4.49 -22.42 7.86
CA LEU A 198 5.01 -23.76 8.15
C LEU A 198 6.35 -23.69 8.88
N ASN A 199 7.20 -22.73 8.51
CA ASN A 199 8.52 -22.57 9.10
C ASN A 199 8.45 -21.75 10.40
N PRO A 200 9.26 -22.11 11.42
CA PRO A 200 9.39 -21.30 12.63
C PRO A 200 10.11 -19.97 12.31
N PRO A 201 9.88 -18.89 13.09
CA PRO A 201 10.53 -17.61 12.84
C PRO A 201 12.06 -17.69 12.85
N LEU A 202 12.70 -16.97 11.92
CA LEU A 202 14.16 -16.78 11.91
C LEU A 202 14.54 -15.60 12.81
N VAL A 203 15.27 -15.87 13.90
CA VAL A 203 15.89 -14.80 14.70
C VAL A 203 17.07 -14.22 13.93
N VAL A 204 16.87 -13.07 13.27
CA VAL A 204 17.84 -12.53 12.31
C VAL A 204 19.19 -12.19 12.96
N ALA A 205 19.15 -11.73 14.22
CA ALA A 205 20.33 -11.39 15.02
C ALA A 205 21.21 -12.60 15.42
N LYS A 206 20.71 -13.83 15.24
CA LYS A 206 21.47 -15.06 15.52
C LYS A 206 22.00 -15.68 14.24
N ALA A 207 23.15 -16.33 14.38
CA ALA A 207 23.70 -17.21 13.34
C ALA A 207 22.84 -18.48 13.20
N GLY A 208 22.93 -19.11 12.03
CA GLY A 208 22.19 -20.33 11.71
C GLY A 208 20.75 -20.09 11.23
N ILE A 209 20.09 -21.20 10.91
CA ILE A 209 18.73 -21.24 10.40
C ILE A 209 18.12 -22.62 10.64
N THR A 210 16.79 -22.67 10.77
CA THR A 210 16.02 -23.92 10.81
C THR A 210 14.79 -23.76 9.94
N LEU A 211 14.57 -24.70 9.03
CA LEU A 211 13.41 -24.75 8.16
C LEU A 211 12.77 -26.13 8.26
N THR A 212 11.45 -26.16 8.37
CA THR A 212 10.64 -27.37 8.18
C THR A 212 10.50 -27.69 6.70
N ASP A 213 10.36 -26.66 5.85
CA ASP A 213 10.31 -26.79 4.39
C ASP A 213 11.09 -25.62 3.74
N PRO A 214 12.19 -25.91 3.00
CA PRO A 214 13.02 -24.88 2.35
C PRO A 214 12.35 -24.20 1.15
N ASN A 215 11.17 -24.66 0.74
CA ASN A 215 10.40 -24.05 -0.33
C ASN A 215 9.30 -23.12 0.17
N ARG A 216 9.14 -22.99 1.50
CA ARG A 216 8.05 -22.23 2.13
C ARG A 216 8.54 -20.98 2.85
N TRP A 217 7.68 -19.97 2.97
CA TRP A 217 7.98 -18.72 3.65
C TRP A 217 8.38 -18.96 5.11
N GLN A 218 9.31 -18.14 5.59
CA GLN A 218 9.75 -18.12 6.98
C GLN A 218 9.56 -16.70 7.53
N PRO A 219 8.77 -16.52 8.60
CA PRO A 219 8.68 -15.23 9.27
C PRO A 219 10.04 -14.80 9.81
N LEU A 220 10.39 -13.52 9.69
CA LEU A 220 11.56 -12.97 10.36
C LEU A 220 11.19 -12.48 11.76
N GLN A 221 12.09 -12.70 12.72
CA GLN A 221 12.07 -12.09 14.03
C GLN A 221 13.19 -11.05 14.14
N LEU A 222 12.81 -9.79 14.35
CA LEU A 222 13.69 -8.63 14.47
C LEU A 222 13.56 -8.03 15.88
N GLU A 223 14.68 -7.63 16.48
CA GLU A 223 14.69 -7.00 17.82
C GLU A 223 13.92 -5.67 17.83
N HIS A 224 14.05 -4.91 16.74
CA HIS A 224 13.34 -3.66 16.51
C HIS A 224 12.69 -3.71 15.13
N MET A 225 11.37 -3.97 15.08
CA MET A 225 10.62 -3.81 13.83
C MET A 225 10.14 -2.37 13.68
N ILE A 226 10.52 -1.76 12.58
CA ILE A 226 9.98 -0.49 12.10
C ILE A 226 9.29 -0.80 10.78
N SER A 227 8.04 -0.35 10.62
CA SER A 227 7.30 -0.51 9.38
C SER A 227 7.95 0.31 8.26
N GLN A 228 7.58 0.02 7.02
CA GLN A 228 8.07 0.74 5.84
C GLN A 228 7.95 2.28 5.96
N ASN A 229 6.89 2.76 6.62
CA ASN A 229 6.62 4.18 6.89
C ASN A 229 6.94 4.61 8.33
N GLY A 230 7.93 3.99 8.97
CA GLY A 230 8.51 4.50 10.23
C GLY A 230 7.73 4.19 11.51
N ILE A 231 6.69 3.35 11.47
CA ILE A 231 5.88 2.99 12.66
C ILE A 231 6.50 1.80 13.37
N ALA A 232 6.79 1.92 14.66
CA ALA A 232 7.30 0.81 15.46
C ALA A 232 6.26 -0.31 15.59
N VAL A 233 6.68 -1.56 15.36
CA VAL A 233 5.86 -2.76 15.47
C VAL A 233 6.31 -3.59 16.68
N THR A 234 5.36 -3.92 17.56
CA THR A 234 5.65 -4.42 18.91
C THR A 234 5.80 -5.94 19.03
N ASN A 235 5.35 -6.72 18.04
CA ASN A 235 5.33 -8.18 18.12
C ASN A 235 6.68 -8.84 17.76
N GLY A 236 7.63 -8.09 17.20
CA GLY A 236 8.97 -8.53 16.83
C GLY A 236 9.05 -9.63 15.77
N VAL A 237 7.93 -10.26 15.39
CA VAL A 237 7.83 -11.37 14.43
C VAL A 237 6.90 -10.96 13.30
N GLN A 238 7.38 -11.10 12.07
CA GLN A 238 6.59 -10.82 10.88
C GLN A 238 5.33 -11.70 10.79
N GLN A 239 4.26 -11.12 10.26
CA GLN A 239 3.02 -11.82 9.94
C GLN A 239 2.74 -11.72 8.44
N ALA A 240 2.14 -12.76 7.87
CA ALA A 240 1.69 -12.72 6.49
C ALA A 240 0.55 -11.73 6.34
N VAL A 241 0.70 -10.77 5.43
CA VAL A 241 -0.34 -9.79 5.10
C VAL A 241 -1.18 -10.34 3.97
N GLY A 242 -2.48 -10.55 4.21
CA GLY A 242 -3.47 -10.90 3.18
C GLY A 242 -3.18 -12.18 2.37
N PRO A 243 -2.77 -13.32 2.94
CA PRO A 243 -2.54 -14.54 2.15
C PRO A 243 -3.78 -15.00 1.35
N GLN A 244 -4.98 -14.64 1.79
CA GLN A 244 -6.24 -14.92 1.09
C GLN A 244 -6.59 -13.93 -0.05
N TRP A 245 -5.79 -12.87 -0.29
CA TRP A 245 -6.22 -11.71 -1.08
C TRP A 245 -6.60 -12.03 -2.53
N GLY A 246 -6.14 -13.16 -3.07
CA GLY A 246 -6.52 -13.64 -4.39
C GLY A 246 -8.01 -13.97 -4.57
N HIS A 247 -8.77 -14.03 -3.47
CA HIS A 247 -10.23 -14.20 -3.47
C HIS A 247 -10.99 -12.86 -3.42
N VAL A 248 -10.29 -11.72 -3.36
CA VAL A 248 -10.92 -10.41 -3.42
C VAL A 248 -11.54 -10.18 -4.80
N THR A 249 -12.71 -9.55 -4.85
CA THR A 249 -13.43 -9.23 -6.09
C THR A 249 -12.59 -8.30 -6.95
N PRO A 250 -12.21 -8.71 -8.17
CA PRO A 250 -11.38 -7.89 -9.05
C PRO A 250 -12.15 -6.76 -9.73
N PHE A 251 -11.41 -5.84 -10.33
CA PHE A 251 -11.91 -4.78 -11.19
C PHE A 251 -12.11 -5.26 -12.63
N ALA A 252 -11.04 -5.74 -13.28
CA ALA A 252 -11.02 -6.17 -14.68
C ALA A 252 -10.53 -7.61 -14.86
N LEU A 253 -9.80 -8.17 -13.89
CA LEU A 253 -9.41 -9.58 -13.90
C LEU A 253 -10.61 -10.53 -13.70
N PRO A 254 -10.54 -11.78 -14.20
CA PRO A 254 -11.47 -12.81 -13.79
C PRO A 254 -11.35 -13.09 -12.28
N ALA A 255 -12.41 -13.60 -11.66
CA ALA A 255 -12.36 -14.02 -10.27
C ALA A 255 -11.31 -15.14 -10.08
N GLY A 256 -10.56 -15.10 -8.98
CA GLY A 256 -9.55 -16.12 -8.65
C GLY A 256 -10.12 -17.51 -8.34
N GLY A 257 -11.44 -17.66 -8.27
CA GLY A 257 -12.11 -18.93 -8.01
C GLY A 257 -11.66 -19.59 -6.70
N ALA A 258 -11.68 -20.92 -6.68
CA ALA A 258 -11.23 -21.71 -5.53
C ALA A 258 -9.71 -21.67 -5.34
N SER A 259 -8.92 -21.36 -6.38
CA SER A 259 -7.46 -21.32 -6.29
C SER A 259 -6.92 -20.02 -5.72
N GLY A 260 -7.71 -18.94 -5.73
CA GLY A 260 -7.26 -17.60 -5.35
C GLY A 260 -6.19 -17.07 -6.32
N ALA A 261 -6.13 -17.57 -7.55
CA ALA A 261 -5.11 -17.17 -8.52
C ALA A 261 -5.79 -16.85 -9.87
N PRO A 262 -6.19 -15.58 -10.10
CA PRO A 262 -6.88 -15.21 -11.33
C PRO A 262 -5.97 -15.31 -12.58
N ILE A 263 -4.66 -15.17 -12.38
CA ILE A 263 -3.60 -15.45 -13.36
C ILE A 263 -2.53 -16.25 -12.63
N ASP A 264 -2.14 -17.41 -13.17
CA ASP A 264 -1.18 -18.32 -12.54
C ASP A 264 -0.09 -18.76 -13.53
N PRO A 265 1.15 -18.22 -13.43
CA PRO A 265 2.27 -18.62 -14.26
C PRO A 265 2.91 -19.96 -13.83
N GLY A 266 2.46 -20.56 -12.72
CA GLY A 266 3.08 -21.73 -12.10
C GLY A 266 3.89 -21.39 -10.83
N PRO A 267 4.33 -22.42 -10.09
CA PRO A 267 5.08 -22.23 -8.85
C PRO A 267 6.48 -21.66 -9.11
N PRO A 268 7.08 -21.00 -8.10
CA PRO A 268 8.51 -20.67 -8.15
C PRO A 268 9.35 -21.96 -8.19
N PRO A 269 10.63 -21.88 -8.65
CA PRO A 269 11.59 -22.97 -8.53
C PRO A 269 11.68 -23.54 -7.12
N ARG A 270 12.01 -24.82 -6.98
CA ARG A 270 12.05 -25.51 -5.68
C ARG A 270 13.36 -26.28 -5.48
N LEU A 271 13.90 -26.21 -4.27
CA LEU A 271 15.01 -27.06 -3.84
C LEU A 271 14.56 -28.52 -3.81
N GLY A 272 15.39 -29.42 -4.35
CA GLY A 272 15.12 -30.86 -4.42
C GLY A 272 14.19 -31.30 -5.56
N ASP A 273 13.59 -30.38 -6.30
CA ASP A 273 12.81 -30.68 -7.50
C ASP A 273 13.74 -30.87 -8.71
N ALA A 274 13.68 -32.03 -9.38
CA ALA A 274 14.62 -32.37 -10.44
C ALA A 274 14.61 -31.39 -11.63
N ALA A 275 13.50 -30.71 -11.89
CA ALA A 275 13.37 -29.78 -13.00
C ALA A 275 13.81 -28.35 -12.62
N THR A 276 13.71 -27.96 -11.35
CA THR A 276 13.86 -26.57 -10.92
C THR A 276 14.92 -26.32 -9.84
N ASP A 277 15.53 -27.36 -9.27
CA ASP A 277 16.56 -27.27 -8.22
C ASP A 277 17.77 -26.42 -8.65
N ALA A 278 18.25 -26.62 -9.88
CA ALA A 278 19.35 -25.84 -10.42
C ALA A 278 19.00 -24.35 -10.52
N THR A 279 17.78 -24.04 -10.96
CA THR A 279 17.27 -22.65 -11.04
C THR A 279 17.11 -22.04 -9.64
N TYR A 280 16.62 -22.80 -8.66
CA TYR A 280 16.50 -22.33 -7.27
C TYR A 280 17.88 -21.92 -6.71
N LYS A 281 18.89 -22.77 -6.90
CA LYS A 281 20.26 -22.48 -6.46
C LYS A 281 20.88 -21.31 -7.25
N ALA A 282 20.65 -21.24 -8.56
CA ALA A 282 21.11 -20.12 -9.38
C ALA A 282 20.51 -18.78 -8.90
N GLN A 283 19.21 -18.74 -8.57
CA GLN A 283 18.56 -17.53 -8.04
C GLN A 283 19.16 -17.08 -6.69
N ALA A 284 19.60 -18.01 -5.84
CA ALA A 284 20.34 -17.66 -4.63
C ALA A 284 21.68 -16.99 -4.96
N VAL A 285 22.41 -17.51 -5.94
CA VAL A 285 23.66 -16.92 -6.43
C VAL A 285 23.42 -15.53 -7.02
N ASP A 286 22.35 -15.33 -7.79
CA ASP A 286 22.00 -14.06 -8.40
C ASP A 286 21.75 -12.98 -7.34
N VAL A 287 21.02 -13.29 -6.27
CA VAL A 287 20.81 -12.34 -5.17
C VAL A 287 22.12 -11.99 -4.45
N VAL A 288 23.02 -12.95 -4.23
CA VAL A 288 24.35 -12.67 -3.65
C VAL A 288 25.16 -11.76 -4.59
N ARG A 289 25.09 -12.01 -5.90
CA ARG A 289 25.76 -11.19 -6.92
C ARG A 289 25.24 -9.77 -6.91
N ASP A 290 23.92 -9.56 -6.96
CA ASP A 290 23.32 -8.24 -6.95
C ASP A 290 23.64 -7.49 -5.65
N SER A 291 23.61 -8.19 -4.51
CA SER A 291 24.02 -7.61 -3.22
C SER A 291 25.49 -7.17 -3.21
N SER A 292 26.37 -7.89 -3.89
CA SER A 292 27.79 -7.53 -4.00
C SER A 292 28.03 -6.22 -4.79
N LEU A 293 27.07 -5.81 -5.64
CA LEU A 293 27.15 -4.57 -6.42
C LEU A 293 26.85 -3.33 -5.58
N LEU A 294 26.36 -3.48 -4.35
CA LEU A 294 25.99 -2.38 -3.46
C LEU A 294 27.19 -1.83 -2.65
N ASP A 295 28.39 -2.41 -2.81
CA ASP A 295 29.58 -2.02 -2.06
C ASP A 295 29.96 -0.54 -2.34
N ALA A 296 29.75 0.29 -1.31
CA ALA A 296 30.04 1.71 -1.33
C ALA A 296 31.54 2.04 -1.46
N SER A 297 32.42 1.08 -1.17
CA SER A 297 33.87 1.25 -1.31
C SER A 297 34.36 0.99 -2.74
N SER A 298 33.50 0.43 -3.60
CA SER A 298 33.82 0.17 -4.99
C SER A 298 33.89 1.47 -5.81
N ASP A 299 34.93 1.59 -6.64
CA ASP A 299 35.08 2.68 -7.61
C ASP A 299 34.50 2.33 -9.00
N VAL A 300 33.78 1.21 -9.12
CA VAL A 300 33.11 0.82 -10.38
C VAL A 300 32.03 1.85 -10.74
N THR A 301 32.01 2.27 -12.00
CA THR A 301 31.07 3.26 -12.53
C THR A 301 30.11 2.65 -13.54
N ILE A 302 28.94 3.28 -13.71
CA ILE A 302 27.90 2.91 -14.68
C ILE A 302 27.33 4.17 -15.37
N ASP A 303 26.96 4.07 -16.65
CA ASP A 303 26.17 5.10 -17.35
C ASP A 303 24.69 4.87 -17.08
N ILE A 304 24.05 5.80 -16.38
CA ILE A 304 22.63 5.71 -15.98
C ILE A 304 21.69 6.51 -16.87
N SER A 305 22.22 7.12 -17.94
CA SER A 305 21.40 7.92 -18.84
C SER A 305 20.38 7.07 -19.60
N PRO A 306 19.29 7.68 -20.12
CA PRO A 306 18.30 6.95 -20.91
C PRO A 306 18.85 6.28 -22.16
N ARG A 307 20.09 6.55 -22.60
CA ARG A 307 20.75 5.84 -23.71
C ARG A 307 21.28 4.46 -23.32
N ALA A 308 21.47 4.20 -22.03
CA ALA A 308 22.12 3.01 -21.49
C ALA A 308 21.19 2.17 -20.61
N ILE A 309 20.20 2.79 -19.97
CA ILE A 309 19.22 2.13 -19.11
C ILE A 309 17.80 2.38 -19.64
N GLY A 310 16.94 1.37 -19.55
CA GLY A 310 15.55 1.42 -20.04
C GLY A 310 15.38 0.71 -21.37
N ALA A 311 14.29 1.01 -22.10
CA ALA A 311 13.89 0.29 -23.31
C ALA A 311 13.67 -1.23 -23.11
N ASN A 312 13.21 -1.63 -21.92
CA ASN A 312 12.88 -3.02 -21.61
C ASN A 312 11.67 -3.52 -22.40
N ALA A 313 11.69 -4.79 -22.82
CA ALA A 313 10.47 -5.44 -23.25
C ALA A 313 9.49 -5.56 -22.09
N LEU A 314 8.18 -5.53 -22.39
CA LEU A 314 7.13 -5.60 -21.36
C LEU A 314 7.31 -6.84 -20.48
N GLY A 315 7.41 -6.64 -19.17
CA GLY A 315 7.58 -7.72 -18.18
C GLY A 315 9.01 -8.24 -18.02
N SER A 316 10.01 -7.54 -18.54
CA SER A 316 11.42 -7.91 -18.45
C SER A 316 12.31 -6.74 -17.99
N ASN A 317 13.58 -7.03 -17.73
CA ASN A 317 14.63 -6.04 -17.46
C ASN A 317 15.81 -6.26 -18.41
N ASP A 318 15.52 -6.40 -19.70
CA ASP A 318 16.45 -6.77 -20.77
C ASP A 318 16.89 -5.59 -21.66
N GLY A 319 16.48 -4.38 -21.30
CA GLY A 319 16.68 -3.19 -22.08
C GLY A 319 18.11 -2.65 -22.00
N HIS A 320 18.50 -1.92 -23.05
CA HIS A 320 19.83 -1.32 -23.19
C HIS A 320 19.75 0.18 -23.48
N GLY A 321 18.64 0.81 -23.08
CA GLY A 321 18.36 2.23 -23.29
C GLY A 321 17.86 2.58 -24.69
N HIS A 322 17.64 3.87 -24.90
CA HIS A 322 17.07 4.49 -26.09
C HIS A 322 18.16 5.17 -26.92
N ALA A 323 18.35 4.71 -28.15
CA ALA A 323 19.35 5.29 -29.05
C ALA A 323 19.07 6.77 -29.41
N VAL A 324 17.80 7.16 -29.46
CA VAL A 324 17.34 8.48 -29.90
C VAL A 324 16.44 9.11 -28.83
N ASN A 325 16.73 10.37 -28.50
CA ASN A 325 15.87 11.23 -27.72
C ASN A 325 14.73 11.77 -28.62
N PRO A 326 13.46 11.47 -28.33
CA PRO A 326 12.35 11.87 -29.19
C PRO A 326 12.11 13.39 -29.20
N ALA A 327 12.57 14.12 -28.18
CA ALA A 327 12.40 15.58 -28.11
C ALA A 327 13.46 16.34 -28.92
N THR A 328 14.68 15.80 -29.04
CA THR A 328 15.81 16.49 -29.71
C THR A 328 16.26 15.83 -31.00
N ALA A 329 15.77 14.62 -31.29
CA ALA A 329 16.24 13.73 -32.36
C ALA A 329 17.73 13.33 -32.28
N GLY A 330 18.45 13.73 -31.23
CA GLY A 330 19.85 13.36 -30.96
C GLY A 330 19.98 12.20 -29.96
N SER A 331 21.21 11.88 -29.56
CA SER A 331 21.45 10.92 -28.46
C SER A 331 21.31 11.60 -27.09
N TYR A 332 20.97 10.84 -26.05
CA TYR A 332 21.06 11.35 -24.68
C TYR A 332 22.51 11.52 -24.26
N ALA A 333 22.80 12.57 -23.49
CA ALA A 333 24.10 12.74 -22.85
C ALA A 333 24.33 11.60 -21.85
N SER A 334 25.57 11.10 -21.76
CA SER A 334 25.95 10.13 -20.73
C SER A 334 25.83 10.73 -19.33
N GLU A 335 25.48 9.88 -18.37
CA GLU A 335 25.44 10.22 -16.96
C GLU A 335 26.18 9.15 -16.19
N ILE A 336 27.47 9.39 -15.91
CA ILE A 336 28.36 8.42 -15.28
C ILE A 336 28.35 8.62 -13.76
N VAL A 337 27.96 7.58 -13.03
CA VAL A 337 27.89 7.60 -11.56
C VAL A 337 28.55 6.34 -10.98
N ARG A 338 28.82 6.34 -9.65
CA ARG A 338 29.25 5.13 -8.94
C ARG A 338 28.14 4.09 -8.96
N GLN A 339 28.46 2.86 -9.34
CA GLN A 339 27.49 1.77 -9.49
C GLN A 339 26.82 1.42 -8.15
N GLY A 340 27.61 1.29 -7.08
CA GLY A 340 27.08 0.98 -5.75
C GLY A 340 26.17 2.08 -5.19
N ASP A 341 26.43 3.35 -5.52
CA ASP A 341 25.56 4.46 -5.11
C ASP A 341 24.23 4.42 -5.87
N PHE A 342 24.29 4.21 -7.18
CA PHE A 342 23.09 4.11 -8.02
C PHE A 342 22.17 2.97 -7.58
N TYR A 343 22.71 1.75 -7.39
CA TYR A 343 21.88 0.61 -7.01
C TYR A 343 21.29 0.72 -5.60
N ARG A 344 21.99 1.37 -4.66
CA ARG A 344 21.42 1.69 -3.35
C ARG A 344 20.30 2.73 -3.46
N ALA A 345 20.55 3.82 -4.19
CA ALA A 345 19.57 4.88 -4.37
C ALA A 345 18.29 4.39 -5.07
N ILE A 346 18.39 3.59 -6.13
CA ILE A 346 17.21 3.05 -6.83
C ILE A 346 16.47 2.01 -5.98
N ALA A 347 17.18 1.23 -5.16
CA ALA A 347 16.55 0.30 -4.23
C ALA A 347 15.76 1.05 -3.15
N GLU A 348 16.34 2.10 -2.54
CA GLU A 348 15.66 2.95 -1.57
C GLU A 348 14.48 3.73 -2.18
N PHE A 349 14.65 4.22 -3.42
CA PHE A 349 13.61 4.95 -4.13
C PHE A 349 12.35 4.11 -4.31
N TRP A 350 12.48 2.84 -4.74
CA TRP A 350 11.34 1.93 -4.93
C TRP A 350 10.95 1.16 -3.67
N ALA A 351 11.79 1.15 -2.64
CA ALA A 351 11.42 0.68 -1.32
C ALA A 351 10.50 1.66 -0.61
N ASP A 352 10.29 2.87 -1.15
CA ASP A 352 9.45 3.94 -0.62
C ASP A 352 9.62 4.09 0.90
N GLY A 353 10.71 4.73 1.34
CA GLY A 353 11.15 4.84 2.74
C GLY A 353 10.15 5.43 3.75
N PRO A 354 10.59 5.91 4.94
CA PRO A 354 9.75 6.02 6.14
C PRO A 354 8.59 7.03 6.11
N SER A 355 8.41 7.80 5.04
CA SER A 355 7.28 8.73 4.87
C SER A 355 6.40 8.41 3.66
N SER A 356 6.37 7.13 3.30
CA SER A 356 5.81 6.59 2.08
C SER A 356 4.30 6.38 2.09
N GLU A 357 3.68 6.60 0.93
CA GLU A 357 2.31 6.24 0.56
C GLU A 357 2.17 4.75 0.24
N THR A 358 3.18 3.94 0.58
CA THR A 358 3.42 2.55 0.18
C THR A 358 3.46 2.37 -1.36
N PRO A 359 3.93 1.22 -1.88
CA PRO A 359 4.04 1.03 -3.32
C PRO A 359 2.75 1.28 -4.12
N PRO A 360 1.54 0.95 -3.62
CA PRO A 360 0.30 1.34 -4.28
C PRO A 360 0.11 2.85 -4.46
N GLY A 361 0.40 3.66 -3.44
CA GLY A 361 0.19 5.11 -3.48
C GLY A 361 1.26 5.86 -4.29
N HIS A 362 2.48 5.33 -4.36
CA HIS A 362 3.55 5.92 -5.18
C HIS A 362 3.14 6.02 -6.67
N TRP A 363 2.36 5.06 -7.18
CA TRP A 363 1.83 5.15 -8.54
C TRP A 363 0.90 6.37 -8.75
N ASN A 364 0.13 6.77 -7.75
CA ASN A 364 -0.67 8.01 -7.84
C ASN A 364 0.24 9.24 -7.83
N VAL A 365 1.28 9.27 -6.99
CA VAL A 365 2.27 10.38 -6.98
C VAL A 365 2.92 10.55 -8.36
N ILE A 366 3.35 9.46 -9.00
CA ILE A 366 3.93 9.48 -10.35
C ILE A 366 2.89 9.96 -11.38
N ALA A 367 1.68 9.40 -11.35
CA ALA A 367 0.62 9.76 -12.29
C ALA A 367 0.21 11.22 -12.17
N ASN A 368 0.15 11.72 -10.94
CA ASN A 368 -0.09 13.11 -10.59
C ASN A 368 1.00 14.04 -11.16
N ALA A 369 2.27 13.73 -10.92
CA ALA A 369 3.39 14.52 -11.45
C ALA A 369 3.42 14.52 -13.00
N ALA A 370 3.17 13.37 -13.63
CA ALA A 370 3.10 13.26 -15.08
C ALA A 370 1.92 14.05 -15.66
N SER A 371 0.75 13.94 -15.02
CA SER A 371 -0.49 14.66 -15.35
C SER A 371 -0.33 16.18 -15.28
N ASP A 372 0.44 16.66 -14.30
CA ASP A 372 0.74 18.09 -14.14
C ASP A 372 1.66 18.60 -15.26
N GLN A 373 2.62 17.78 -15.73
CA GLN A 373 3.47 18.13 -16.88
C GLN A 373 2.74 18.09 -18.23
N LEU A 374 1.71 17.26 -18.37
CA LEU A 374 0.86 17.20 -19.57
C LEU A 374 -0.12 18.37 -19.67
N ALA A 375 -0.36 19.08 -18.57
CA ALA A 375 -1.27 20.21 -18.54
C ALA A 375 -0.82 21.32 -19.51
N PRO A 376 -1.76 22.04 -20.18
CA PRO A 376 -3.21 21.90 -20.12
C PRO A 376 -3.81 20.95 -21.18
N ASP A 377 -3.02 20.35 -22.08
CA ASP A 377 -3.51 19.53 -23.21
C ASP A 377 -3.82 18.08 -22.80
N LEU A 378 -4.75 17.93 -21.85
CA LEU A 378 -5.14 16.63 -21.32
C LEU A 378 -6.05 15.87 -22.29
N ARG A 379 -5.55 14.77 -22.87
CA ARG A 379 -6.29 13.97 -23.85
C ARG A 379 -6.33 12.50 -23.46
N ILE A 380 -7.53 11.98 -23.21
CA ILE A 380 -7.70 10.54 -22.93
C ILE A 380 -7.24 9.74 -24.15
N GLY A 381 -6.36 8.76 -23.93
CA GLY A 381 -5.78 7.95 -25.00
C GLY A 381 -4.82 8.71 -25.94
N GLY A 382 -4.38 9.91 -25.57
CA GLY A 382 -3.39 10.71 -26.31
C GLY A 382 -3.89 11.37 -27.60
N SER A 383 -5.09 11.04 -28.08
CA SER A 383 -5.64 11.54 -29.36
C SER A 383 -7.09 12.03 -29.27
N GLY A 384 -7.75 11.86 -28.12
CA GLY A 384 -9.11 12.32 -27.88
C GLY A 384 -9.24 13.85 -27.77
N PRO A 385 -10.48 14.36 -27.55
CA PRO A 385 -10.69 15.76 -27.21
C PRO A 385 -9.97 16.13 -25.93
N VAL A 386 -9.61 17.41 -25.80
CA VAL A 386 -9.11 17.96 -24.53
C VAL A 386 -10.21 17.85 -23.49
N VAL A 387 -9.87 17.29 -22.33
CA VAL A 387 -10.78 17.18 -21.18
C VAL A 387 -10.39 18.17 -20.09
N ASP A 388 -11.36 18.56 -19.28
CA ASP A 388 -11.09 19.37 -18.10
C ASP A 388 -10.30 18.57 -17.05
N ARG A 389 -9.71 19.29 -16.08
CA ARG A 389 -8.87 18.71 -15.02
C ARG A 389 -9.61 17.65 -14.20
N LEU A 390 -10.86 17.90 -13.82
CA LEU A 390 -11.63 16.94 -13.04
C LEU A 390 -11.91 15.66 -13.83
N GLN A 391 -12.33 15.79 -15.09
CA GLN A 391 -12.58 14.66 -15.96
C GLN A 391 -11.31 13.83 -16.22
N TRP A 392 -10.16 14.48 -16.39
CA TRP A 392 -8.88 13.78 -16.49
C TRP A 392 -8.58 12.98 -15.22
N ASP A 393 -8.61 13.64 -14.05
CA ASP A 393 -8.22 13.04 -12.78
C ASP A 393 -9.11 11.83 -12.44
N VAL A 394 -10.45 11.93 -12.55
CA VAL A 394 -11.35 10.78 -12.24
C VAL A 394 -11.14 9.59 -13.17
N LYS A 395 -10.86 9.84 -14.46
CA LYS A 395 -10.63 8.77 -15.44
C LYS A 395 -9.26 8.12 -15.24
N MET A 396 -8.24 8.93 -14.99
CA MET A 396 -6.89 8.48 -14.70
C MET A 396 -6.87 7.62 -13.43
N TYR A 397 -7.44 8.10 -12.32
CA TYR A 397 -7.47 7.36 -11.06
C TYR A 397 -8.25 6.06 -11.17
N LEU A 398 -9.40 6.04 -11.85
CA LEU A 398 -10.14 4.78 -12.03
C LEU A 398 -9.32 3.74 -12.80
N ALA A 399 -8.69 4.13 -13.91
CA ALA A 399 -7.87 3.22 -14.71
C ALA A 399 -6.64 2.74 -13.95
N LEU A 400 -5.91 3.67 -13.32
CA LEU A 400 -4.70 3.38 -12.55
C LEU A 400 -5.00 2.50 -11.34
N ASN A 401 -5.89 2.95 -10.47
CA ASN A 401 -6.13 2.29 -9.19
C ASN A 401 -6.93 1.00 -9.36
N GLY A 402 -7.75 0.90 -10.40
CA GLY A 402 -8.33 -0.39 -10.82
C GLY A 402 -7.27 -1.40 -11.23
N ALA A 403 -6.25 -0.98 -12.00
CA ALA A 403 -5.14 -1.85 -12.37
C ALA A 403 -4.25 -2.21 -11.17
N VAL A 404 -3.99 -1.26 -10.25
CA VAL A 404 -3.21 -1.52 -9.02
C VAL A 404 -3.96 -2.49 -8.09
N HIS A 405 -5.29 -2.36 -7.96
CA HIS A 405 -6.13 -3.30 -7.21
C HIS A 405 -6.06 -4.72 -7.78
N ASP A 406 -6.18 -4.86 -9.10
CA ASP A 406 -6.06 -6.15 -9.78
C ASP A 406 -4.65 -6.75 -9.67
N ALA A 407 -3.61 -5.91 -9.79
CA ALA A 407 -2.23 -6.33 -9.58
C ALA A 407 -2.01 -6.84 -8.15
N ALA A 408 -2.60 -6.20 -7.14
CA ALA A 408 -2.56 -6.67 -5.77
C ALA A 408 -3.25 -8.03 -5.61
N ILE A 409 -4.44 -8.23 -6.21
CA ILE A 409 -5.15 -9.53 -6.19
C ILE A 409 -4.30 -10.63 -6.83
N ALA A 410 -3.76 -10.40 -8.03
CA ALA A 410 -2.93 -11.37 -8.72
C ALA A 410 -1.66 -11.69 -7.91
N ALA A 411 -0.92 -10.67 -7.47
CA ALA A 411 0.33 -10.85 -6.76
C ALA A 411 0.14 -11.50 -5.38
N TRP A 412 -0.83 -11.05 -4.58
CA TRP A 412 -1.08 -11.65 -3.27
C TRP A 412 -1.76 -13.02 -3.36
N GLY A 413 -2.61 -13.24 -4.37
CA GLY A 413 -3.15 -14.56 -4.65
C GLY A 413 -2.06 -15.60 -4.88
N LEU A 414 -1.06 -15.26 -5.72
CA LEU A 414 0.10 -16.13 -5.94
C LEU A 414 1.00 -16.26 -4.70
N LYS A 415 1.16 -15.19 -3.91
CA LYS A 415 1.92 -15.24 -2.64
C LYS A 415 1.25 -16.18 -1.63
N GLY A 416 -0.06 -16.10 -1.47
CA GLY A 416 -0.79 -17.00 -0.59
C GLY A 416 -0.80 -18.44 -1.09
N ARG A 417 -1.00 -18.63 -2.40
CA ARG A 417 -1.03 -19.95 -3.05
C ARG A 417 0.29 -20.69 -2.96
N TYR A 418 1.40 -20.02 -3.26
CA TYR A 418 2.71 -20.66 -3.33
C TYR A 418 3.52 -20.53 -2.05
N ASP A 419 3.24 -19.53 -1.22
CA ASP A 419 3.86 -19.29 0.08
C ASP A 419 5.39 -19.44 0.01
N GLY A 420 5.98 -18.84 -1.01
CA GLY A 420 7.38 -19.06 -1.40
C GLY A 420 8.38 -18.47 -0.40
N ILE A 421 9.55 -19.12 -0.32
CA ILE A 421 10.65 -18.68 0.54
C ILE A 421 11.23 -17.31 0.14
N ARG A 422 11.81 -16.59 1.11
CA ARG A 422 12.52 -15.32 0.88
C ARG A 422 14.04 -15.54 0.74
N PRO A 423 14.77 -14.66 0.01
CA PRO A 423 16.19 -14.84 -0.24
C PRO A 423 17.05 -15.02 1.01
N ILE A 424 16.81 -14.28 2.09
CA ILE A 424 17.57 -14.43 3.34
C ILE A 424 17.50 -15.86 3.90
N SER A 425 16.31 -16.46 3.93
CA SER A 425 16.12 -17.83 4.43
C SER A 425 16.68 -18.85 3.45
N MET A 426 16.45 -18.66 2.15
CA MET A 426 17.00 -19.50 1.09
C MET A 426 18.54 -19.56 1.15
N ILE A 427 19.20 -18.40 1.15
CA ILE A 427 20.66 -18.30 1.13
C ILE A 427 21.28 -18.84 2.42
N ARG A 428 20.73 -18.46 3.59
CA ARG A 428 21.21 -18.99 4.88
C ARG A 428 21.07 -20.50 4.95
N TYR A 429 19.97 -21.06 4.43
CA TYR A 429 19.75 -22.50 4.45
C TYR A 429 20.73 -23.23 3.53
N LEU A 430 20.85 -22.82 2.26
CA LEU A 430 21.81 -23.41 1.33
C LEU A 430 23.26 -23.32 1.85
N ALA A 431 23.67 -22.16 2.37
CA ALA A 431 25.01 -21.97 2.91
C ALA A 431 25.25 -22.81 4.18
N SER A 432 24.23 -22.99 5.04
CA SER A 432 24.36 -23.83 6.24
C SER A 432 24.57 -25.32 5.94
N LEU A 433 24.19 -25.78 4.75
CA LEU A 433 24.42 -27.14 4.30
C LEU A 433 25.83 -27.37 3.74
N GLY A 434 26.56 -26.29 3.43
CA GLY A 434 27.87 -26.33 2.78
C GLY A 434 27.80 -26.04 1.26
N GLN A 435 28.77 -26.53 0.50
CA GLN A 435 28.90 -26.27 -0.92
C GLN A 435 28.36 -27.40 -1.80
N SER A 436 27.80 -27.08 -2.97
CA SER A 436 27.24 -28.07 -3.90
C SER A 436 28.00 -28.22 -5.22
N SER A 437 29.17 -27.60 -5.35
CA SER A 437 29.92 -27.54 -6.62
C SER A 437 30.86 -28.71 -6.86
N ASP A 438 31.47 -29.26 -5.80
CA ASP A 438 32.50 -30.30 -5.94
C ASP A 438 32.36 -31.38 -4.86
N PRO A 439 31.92 -32.61 -5.21
CA PRO A 439 31.77 -33.71 -4.25
C PRO A 439 33.08 -34.19 -3.62
N SER A 440 34.24 -33.81 -4.17
CA SER A 440 35.55 -34.18 -3.63
C SER A 440 36.09 -33.20 -2.59
N ARG A 441 35.49 -32.00 -2.48
CA ARG A 441 35.96 -30.95 -1.56
C ARG A 441 35.23 -31.00 -0.22
N PRO A 442 35.84 -30.47 0.86
CA PRO A 442 35.20 -30.39 2.17
C PRO A 442 33.84 -29.69 2.12
N SER A 443 33.01 -29.98 3.12
CA SER A 443 31.67 -29.41 3.30
C SER A 443 30.76 -29.58 2.08
N TYR A 444 30.95 -30.65 1.30
CA TYR A 444 30.06 -30.95 0.19
C TYR A 444 28.68 -31.39 0.67
N ASN A 445 27.64 -30.78 0.09
CA ASN A 445 26.27 -31.23 0.16
C ASN A 445 25.59 -30.94 -1.18
N LYS A 446 24.91 -31.94 -1.76
CA LYS A 446 24.19 -31.79 -3.03
C LYS A 446 23.13 -30.67 -2.99
N GLU A 447 22.56 -30.38 -1.81
CA GLU A 447 21.58 -29.34 -1.54
C GLU A 447 22.21 -28.04 -1.01
N GLY A 448 23.54 -27.98 -0.92
CA GLY A 448 24.29 -26.79 -0.52
C GLY A 448 24.25 -25.67 -1.56
N ILE A 449 24.99 -24.60 -1.28
CA ILE A 449 25.11 -23.44 -2.17
C ILE A 449 26.22 -23.66 -3.22
N PRO A 450 26.01 -23.27 -4.50
CA PRO A 450 27.06 -23.32 -5.49
C PRO A 450 28.19 -22.34 -5.17
N LEU A 451 29.44 -22.80 -5.29
CA LEU A 451 30.63 -21.94 -5.24
C LEU A 451 30.75 -21.11 -6.52
N VAL A 452 31.08 -19.83 -6.35
CA VAL A 452 31.39 -18.89 -7.41
C VAL A 452 32.66 -18.14 -7.01
N PRO A 453 33.78 -18.31 -7.73
CA PRO A 453 35.05 -17.67 -7.37
C PRO A 453 34.91 -16.17 -7.11
N GLY A 454 35.45 -15.70 -5.99
CA GLY A 454 35.37 -14.30 -5.54
C GLY A 454 34.00 -13.82 -5.04
N LEU A 455 32.94 -14.65 -5.10
CA LEU A 455 31.59 -14.30 -4.67
C LEU A 455 31.06 -15.23 -3.56
N ILE A 456 31.14 -16.54 -3.78
CA ILE A 456 30.69 -17.59 -2.85
C ILE A 456 31.81 -18.62 -2.77
N GLU A 457 32.50 -18.67 -1.63
CA GLU A 457 33.73 -19.46 -1.49
C GLU A 457 33.75 -20.29 -0.21
N LEU A 458 34.36 -21.47 -0.28
CA LEU A 458 34.66 -22.25 0.91
C LEU A 458 35.80 -21.58 1.68
N ILE A 459 35.62 -21.36 2.97
CA ILE A 459 36.65 -20.79 3.83
C ILE A 459 37.73 -21.84 4.06
N THR A 460 38.94 -21.57 3.58
CA THR A 460 40.06 -22.55 3.61
C THR A 460 41.32 -22.03 4.29
N ASP A 461 41.75 -20.79 4.01
CA ASP A 461 42.95 -20.19 4.59
C ASP A 461 42.65 -18.84 5.22
N THR A 462 42.70 -18.80 6.55
CA THR A 462 42.39 -17.65 7.41
C THR A 462 43.62 -17.11 8.14
N ARG A 463 44.83 -17.54 7.75
CA ARG A 463 46.07 -17.04 8.33
C ARG A 463 46.19 -15.53 8.10
N ILE A 464 46.83 -14.82 9.05
CA ILE A 464 47.08 -13.38 8.93
C ILE A 464 47.74 -13.08 7.57
N GLY A 465 47.12 -12.17 6.79
CA GLY A 465 47.57 -11.79 5.45
C GLY A 465 46.91 -12.56 4.30
N SER A 466 46.10 -13.59 4.56
CA SER A 466 45.29 -14.24 3.54
C SER A 466 44.04 -13.39 3.18
N PRO A 467 43.42 -13.60 2.01
CA PRO A 467 42.18 -12.91 1.63
C PRO A 467 41.01 -13.13 2.60
N MET A 468 41.01 -14.23 3.36
CA MET A 468 39.96 -14.60 4.33
C MET A 468 40.42 -14.51 5.79
N ALA A 469 41.49 -13.77 6.08
CA ALA A 469 42.02 -13.65 7.44
C ALA A 469 40.97 -13.15 8.46
N GLY A 470 40.01 -12.33 8.02
CA GLY A 470 38.90 -11.85 8.85
C GLY A 470 37.84 -12.90 9.20
N LEU A 471 37.94 -14.12 8.65
CA LEU A 471 37.01 -15.23 8.87
C LEU A 471 37.64 -16.37 9.69
N ALA A 472 38.72 -16.09 10.42
CA ALA A 472 39.36 -17.08 11.28
C ALA A 472 38.37 -17.71 12.28
N GLY A 473 38.37 -19.04 12.37
CA GLY A 473 37.43 -19.81 13.19
C GLY A 473 36.17 -20.29 12.45
N HIS A 474 36.00 -19.92 11.18
CA HIS A 474 34.92 -20.38 10.29
C HIS A 474 35.43 -21.28 9.16
N GLU A 475 36.60 -21.90 9.30
CA GLU A 475 37.15 -22.79 8.28
C GLU A 475 36.20 -23.96 8.00
N GLY A 476 35.94 -24.23 6.72
CA GLY A 476 34.95 -25.21 6.29
C GLY A 476 33.53 -24.66 6.14
N GLU A 477 33.24 -23.45 6.58
CA GLU A 477 31.98 -22.76 6.28
C GLU A 477 32.03 -22.02 4.93
N ILE A 478 30.92 -21.42 4.54
CA ILE A 478 30.78 -20.67 3.28
C ILE A 478 30.89 -19.16 3.53
N ALA A 479 31.83 -18.53 2.84
CA ALA A 479 31.94 -17.08 2.73
C ALA A 479 31.07 -16.56 1.58
N LEU A 480 30.32 -15.49 1.84
CA LEU A 480 29.55 -14.75 0.84
C LEU A 480 30.09 -13.32 0.74
N ARG A 481 30.38 -12.86 -0.47
CA ARG A 481 30.63 -11.43 -0.76
C ARG A 481 29.29 -10.78 -1.06
N ALA A 482 28.78 -10.01 -0.10
CA ALA A 482 27.51 -9.31 -0.18
C ALA A 482 27.61 -7.96 0.57
N TRP A 483 26.60 -7.11 0.43
CA TRP A 483 26.49 -5.85 1.17
C TRP A 483 26.57 -6.09 2.68
N GLN A 484 27.43 -5.34 3.36
CA GLN A 484 27.66 -5.45 4.82
C GLN A 484 27.00 -4.32 5.62
N GLY A 485 26.47 -3.29 4.96
CA GLY A 485 25.80 -2.20 5.66
C GLY A 485 24.44 -2.62 6.21
N ASN A 486 23.82 -1.70 6.94
CA ASN A 486 22.44 -1.87 7.36
C ASN A 486 21.53 -2.01 6.13
N PRO A 487 20.43 -2.79 6.24
CA PRO A 487 19.37 -2.78 5.25
C PRO A 487 18.76 -1.39 5.08
#